data_AF-A0A5J4T3X8-F1
#
_entry.id   AF-A0A5J4T3X8-F1
#
_cell.length_a   1.000
_cell.length_b   1.000
_cell.length_c   1.000
_cell.angle_alpha   90.00
_cell.angle_beta   90.00
_cell.angle_gamma   90.00
#
_symmetry.space_group_name_H-M   'P 1'
#
loop_
_entity.id
_entity.type
_entity.pdbx_description
1 polymer ?
#
loop_
_entity_poly.entity_id
_entity_poly.type
_entity_poly.pdbx_seq_one_letter_code
_entity_poly.pdbx_strand_id
1 'polypeptide(L)'
;MLTWSLQSAQNANKIPSAKTLIILTHCILQFLAELNAKDLAHCDLKFSNILLARDQDPHFLIPKVCDFGLSTTISNLKYGKVVGGTPKYHPPEVINT
;
A
#
# COMPACT_ATOMS: atom_id res chain seq x y z
N MET A 1 -0.20 1.99 18.84
CA MET A 1 1.00 1.15 18.64
C MET A 1 0.91 0.50 17.26
N LEU A 2 1.95 0.59 16.43
CA LEU A 2 2.01 -0.17 15.16
C LEU A 2 2.21 -1.65 15.54
N THR A 3 1.36 -2.54 15.03
CA THR A 3 1.31 -3.91 15.53
C THR A 3 1.98 -4.88 14.57
N TRP A 4 1.47 -5.04 13.35
CA TRP A 4 2.01 -5.96 12.34
C TRP A 4 1.79 -5.42 10.92
N SER A 5 2.49 -5.96 9.91
CA SER A 5 2.13 -5.70 8.51
C SER A 5 0.92 -6.56 8.07
N LEU A 6 0.24 -6.16 6.99
CA LEU A 6 -0.84 -6.95 6.41
C LEU A 6 -0.33 -8.31 5.91
N GLN A 7 0.93 -8.38 5.45
CA GLN A 7 1.58 -9.65 5.10
C GLN A 7 1.73 -10.57 6.31
N SER A 8 2.13 -10.04 7.47
CA SER A 8 2.24 -10.82 8.70
C SER A 8 0.88 -11.34 9.17
N ALA A 9 -0.20 -10.56 9.01
CA ALA A 9 -1.56 -11.00 9.31
C ALA A 9 -2.00 -12.16 8.39
N GLN A 10 -1.70 -12.06 7.09
CA GLN A 10 -1.96 -13.13 6.12
C GLN A 10 -1.19 -14.41 6.46
N ASN A 11 0.11 -14.30 6.76
CA ASN A 11 0.96 -15.46 7.09
C ASN A 11 0.52 -16.18 8.38
N ALA A 12 -0.10 -15.45 9.32
CA ALA A 12 -0.64 -16.03 10.55
C ALA A 12 -2.02 -16.70 10.38
N ASN A 13 -2.51 -16.86 9.14
CA ASN A 13 -3.89 -17.27 8.83
C ASN A 13 -4.96 -16.42 9.54
N LYS A 14 -4.62 -15.18 9.92
CA LYS A 14 -5.56 -14.21 10.47
C LYS A 14 -6.16 -13.42 9.31
N ILE A 15 -6.96 -14.11 8.49
CA ILE A 15 -7.65 -13.48 7.36
C ILE A 15 -8.70 -12.52 7.94
N PRO A 16 -8.61 -11.21 7.68
CA PRO A 16 -9.61 -10.27 8.17
C PRO A 16 -10.97 -10.58 7.55
N SER A 17 -12.05 -10.27 8.27
CA SER A 17 -13.40 -10.39 7.72
C SER A 17 -13.54 -9.57 6.42
N ALA A 18 -14.47 -9.94 5.54
CA ALA A 18 -14.75 -9.15 4.33
C ALA A 18 -15.05 -7.67 4.66
N LYS A 19 -15.77 -7.42 5.77
CA LYS A 19 -16.03 -6.06 6.27
C LYS A 19 -14.74 -5.32 6.61
N THR A 20 -13.81 -5.98 7.30
CA THR A 20 -12.50 -5.41 7.62
C THR A 20 -11.70 -5.11 6.36
N LEU A 21 -11.68 -6.02 5.38
CA LEU A 21 -10.98 -5.82 4.12
C LEU A 21 -11.53 -4.62 3.34
N ILE A 22 -12.84 -4.42 3.31
CA ILE A 22 -13.48 -3.26 2.68
C ILE A 22 -13.01 -1.96 3.33
N ILE A 23 -13.00 -1.91 4.67
CA ILE A 23 -12.53 -0.73 5.42
C ILE A 23 -11.06 -0.44 5.12
N LEU A 24 -10.19 -1.46 5.21
CA LEU A 24 -8.76 -1.31 4.92
C LEU A 24 -8.53 -0.80 3.49
N THR A 25 -9.24 -1.39 2.52
CA THR A 25 -9.16 -0.99 1.11
C THR A 25 -9.57 0.47 0.93
N HIS A 26 -10.67 0.89 1.55
CA HIS A 26 -11.13 2.27 1.47
C HIS A 26 -10.08 3.27 1.99
N CYS A 27 -9.48 2.98 3.16
CA CYS A 27 -8.42 3.83 3.71
C CYS A 27 -7.17 3.89 2.82
N ILE A 28 -6.78 2.76 2.23
CA ILE A 28 -5.63 2.71 1.29
C ILE A 28 -5.95 3.52 0.03
N LEU A 29 -7.16 3.40 -0.53
CA LEU A 29 -7.58 4.17 -1.70
C LEU A 29 -7.61 5.68 -1.41
N GLN A 30 -8.07 6.10 -0.23
CA GLN A 30 -8.04 7.49 0.19
C GLN A 30 -6.60 8.01 0.30
N PHE A 31 -5.69 7.24 0.88
CA PHE A 31 -4.26 7.56 0.91
C PHE A 31 -3.66 7.70 -0.50
N LEU A 32 -3.99 6.79 -1.42
CA LEU A 32 -3.51 6.85 -2.80
C LEU A 32 -4.06 8.06 -3.56
N ALA A 33 -5.33 8.42 -3.33
CA ALA A 33 -5.92 9.63 -3.90
C ALA A 33 -5.18 10.90 -3.42
N GLU A 34 -4.84 10.96 -2.14
CA GLU A 34 -4.06 12.06 -1.56
C GLU A 34 -2.63 12.15 -2.11
N LEU A 35 -1.98 11.02 -2.38
CA LEU A 35 -0.67 10.96 -3.04
C LEU A 35 -0.77 11.48 -4.48
N ASN A 36 -1.74 10.97 -5.24
CA ASN A 36 -1.96 11.34 -6.62
C ASN A 36 -2.26 12.84 -6.76
N ALA A 37 -3.06 13.40 -5.85
CA ALA A 37 -3.33 14.85 -5.80
C ALA A 37 -2.08 15.71 -5.57
N LYS A 38 -0.99 15.12 -5.05
CA LYS A 38 0.31 15.78 -4.81
C LYS A 38 1.36 15.42 -5.86
N ASP A 39 0.96 14.86 -7.00
CA ASP A 39 1.85 14.32 -8.05
C ASP A 39 2.81 13.25 -7.54
N LEU A 40 2.44 12.48 -6.51
CA LEU A 40 3.30 11.44 -5.92
C LEU A 40 2.77 10.03 -6.21
N ALA A 41 3.69 9.10 -6.44
CA ALA A 41 3.43 7.67 -6.54
C ALA A 41 4.33 6.90 -5.57
N HIS A 42 3.77 5.88 -4.91
CA HIS A 42 4.52 5.07 -3.94
C HIS A 42 5.51 4.09 -4.60
N CYS A 43 5.13 3.54 -5.77
CA CYS A 43 5.87 2.58 -6.59
C CYS A 43 6.17 1.18 -6.00
N ASP A 44 6.13 1.00 -4.67
CA ASP A 44 6.29 -0.33 -4.04
C ASP A 44 5.16 -0.67 -3.06
N LEU A 45 3.91 -0.47 -3.49
CA LEU A 45 2.74 -0.80 -2.66
C LEU A 45 2.53 -2.31 -2.62
N LYS A 46 2.73 -2.91 -1.44
CA LYS A 46 2.57 -4.34 -1.17
C LYS A 46 2.16 -4.58 0.27
N PHE A 47 1.68 -5.78 0.58
CA PHE A 47 1.19 -6.11 1.93
C PHE A 47 2.24 -5.96 3.04
N SER A 48 3.53 -6.11 2.74
CA SER A 48 4.60 -5.86 3.73
C SER A 48 4.76 -4.38 4.07
N ASN A 49 4.38 -3.50 3.15
CA ASN A 49 4.50 -2.04 3.26
C ASN A 49 3.20 -1.38 3.74
N ILE A 50 2.24 -2.19 4.21
CA ILE A 50 1.00 -1.75 4.84
C ILE A 50 1.02 -2.23 6.29
N LEU A 51 1.23 -1.32 7.22
CA LEU A 51 1.20 -1.59 8.65
C LEU A 51 -0.22 -1.42 9.20
N LEU A 52 -0.59 -2.27 10.15
CA LEU A 52 -1.86 -2.22 10.84
C LEU A 52 -1.68 -1.58 12.22
N ALA A 53 -2.28 -0.41 12.39
CA ALA A 53 -2.41 0.24 13.69
C ALA A 53 -3.74 -0.13 14.32
N ARG A 54 -3.74 -0.44 15.62
CA ARG A 54 -4.97 -0.53 16.40
C ARG A 54 -5.49 0.88 16.71
N ASP A 55 -6.77 1.09 16.44
CA ASP A 55 -7.49 2.26 16.95
C ASP A 55 -7.86 2.05 18.43
N GLN A 56 -8.47 3.06 19.07
CA GLN A 56 -9.02 2.95 20.42
C GLN A 56 -10.09 1.85 20.51
N ASP A 57 -10.84 1.64 19.41
CA ASP A 57 -11.68 0.48 19.24
C ASP A 57 -10.86 -0.71 18.69
N PRO A 58 -10.71 -1.83 19.44
CA PRO A 58 -9.94 -2.99 19.01
C PRO A 58 -10.51 -3.69 17.76
N HIS A 59 -11.76 -3.40 17.38
CA HIS A 59 -12.39 -3.90 16.17
C HIS A 59 -12.01 -3.09 14.92
N PHE A 60 -11.42 -1.90 15.09
CA PHE A 60 -10.97 -1.06 13.99
C PHE A 60 -9.44 -1.11 13.83
N LEU A 61 -9.03 -1.46 12.61
CA LEU A 61 -7.64 -1.45 12.18
C LEU A 61 -7.47 -0.30 11.18
N ILE A 62 -6.47 0.54 11.42
CA ILE A 62 -6.12 1.65 10.55
C ILE A 62 -4.88 1.23 9.75
N PRO A 63 -4.98 1.10 8.42
CA PRO A 63 -3.81 0.82 7.59
C PRO A 63 -2.95 2.07 7.49
N LYS A 64 -1.64 1.88 7.58
CA LYS A 64 -0.62 2.91 7.40
C LYS A 64 0.39 2.42 6.39
N VAL A 65 0.46 3.08 5.24
CA VAL A 65 1.46 2.77 4.22
C VAL A 65 2.82 3.30 4.68
N CYS A 66 3.86 2.50 4.47
CA CYS A 66 5.24 2.83 4.82
C CYS A 66 6.20 2.50 3.66
N ASP A 67 7.47 2.88 3.82
CA ASP A 67 8.56 2.60 2.87
C ASP A 67 8.43 3.34 1.53
N PHE A 68 8.68 4.65 1.58
CA PHE A 68 8.65 5.56 0.43
C PHE A 68 10.01 5.61 -0.32
N GLY A 69 10.92 4.66 -0.08
CA GLY A 69 12.27 4.69 -0.65
C GLY A 69 12.32 4.63 -2.18
N LEU A 70 11.24 4.15 -2.80
CA LEU A 70 11.07 4.08 -4.26
C LEU A 70 10.01 5.06 -4.78
N SER A 71 9.45 5.90 -3.91
CA SER A 71 8.44 6.87 -4.30
C SER A 71 9.04 7.96 -5.19
N THR A 72 8.26 8.40 -6.17
CA THR A 72 8.67 9.44 -7.12
C THR A 72 7.45 10.22 -7.59
N THR A 73 7.66 11.23 -8.42
CA THR A 73 6.55 11.96 -9.02
C THR A 73 5.90 11.18 -10.15
N ILE A 74 4.59 11.33 -10.34
CA ILE A 74 3.90 10.69 -11.48
C ILE A 74 4.45 11.23 -12.80
N SER A 75 4.81 12.51 -12.82
CA SER A 75 5.57 13.13 -13.91
C SER A 75 6.85 12.33 -14.24
N ASN A 76 7.67 11.96 -13.26
CA ASN A 76 8.88 11.17 -13.49
C ASN A 76 8.56 9.76 -14.02
N LEU A 77 7.46 9.14 -13.60
CA LEU A 77 7.06 7.82 -14.10
C LEU A 77 6.67 7.86 -15.58
N LYS A 78 6.04 8.95 -16.05
CA LYS A 78 5.63 9.09 -17.46
C LYS A 78 6.79 9.19 -18.44
N TYR A 79 7.92 9.74 -18.00
CA TYR A 79 9.09 10.01 -18.86
C TYR A 79 10.32 9.16 -18.51
N GLY A 80 10.32 8.52 -17.34
CA GLY A 80 11.40 7.66 -16.88
C GLY A 80 11.41 6.29 -17.55
N LYS A 81 12.60 5.68 -17.66
CA LYS A 81 12.79 4.35 -18.25
C LYS A 81 12.78 3.19 -17.25
N VAL A 82 12.90 3.47 -15.94
CA VAL A 82 13.02 2.44 -14.91
C VAL A 82 12.08 2.76 -13.75
N VAL A 83 11.12 1.87 -13.52
CA VAL A 83 10.23 1.90 -12.35
C VAL A 83 10.73 0.85 -11.38
N GLY A 84 11.14 1.28 -10.18
CA GLY A 84 11.51 0.37 -9.10
C GLY A 84 10.31 -0.40 -8.55
N GLY A 85 10.55 -1.24 -7.55
CA GLY A 85 9.50 -1.92 -6.78
C GLY A 85 9.62 -3.43 -6.85
N THR A 86 8.64 -4.10 -6.28
CA THR A 86 8.60 -5.57 -6.22
C THR A 86 7.93 -6.13 -7.48
N PRO A 87 8.64 -6.88 -8.35
CA PRO A 87 8.13 -7.27 -9.68
C PRO A 87 6.75 -7.95 -9.69
N LYS A 88 6.45 -8.75 -8.67
CA LYS A 88 5.15 -9.44 -8.54
C LYS A 88 3.95 -8.48 -8.40
N TYR A 89 4.18 -7.26 -7.92
CA TYR A 89 3.15 -6.24 -7.70
C TYR A 89 3.15 -5.16 -8.78
N HIS A 90 4.03 -5.27 -9.78
CA HIS A 90 4.05 -4.34 -10.89
C HIS A 90 2.81 -4.50 -11.77
N PRO A 91 2.26 -3.39 -12.29
CA PRO A 91 1.20 -3.44 -13.28
C PRO A 91 1.77 -3.87 -14.65
N PRO A 92 0.95 -4.43 -15.55
CA PRO A 92 1.43 -5.05 -16.79
C PRO A 92 2.20 -4.08 -17.70
N GLU A 93 1.86 -2.80 -17.72
CA GLU A 93 2.56 -1.77 -18.50
C GLU A 93 4.01 -1.54 -18.07
N VAL A 94 4.37 -1.88 -16.83
CA VAL A 94 5.75 -1.80 -16.31
C VAL A 94 6.56 -3.06 -16.60
N ILE A 95 5.90 -4.23 -16.68
CA ILE A 95 6.57 -5.51 -16.92
C ILE A 95 6.78 -5.75 -18.43
N ASN A 96 5.86 -5.26 -19.27
CA ASN A 96 5.84 -5.50 -20.71
C ASN A 96 6.48 -4.35 -21.53
N THR A 97 7.43 -3.61 -20.94
CA THR A 97 8.19 -2.53 -21.59
C THR A 97 9.56 -3.00 -22.05
#